data_AF-A0A810KV48-F1
#
_entry.id   AF-A0A810KV48-F1
#
_cell.length_a   1.000
_cell.length_b   1.000
_cell.length_c   1.000
_cell.angle_alpha   90.00
_cell.angle_beta   90.00
_cell.angle_gamma   90.00
#
_symmetry.space_group_name_H-M   'P 1'
#
loop_
_entity.id
_entity.type
_entity.pdbx_description
1 polymer ?
#
loop_
_entity_poly.entity_id
_entity_poly.type
_entity_poly.pdbx_seq_one_letter_code
_entity_poly.pdbx_strand_id
1 'polypeptide(L)'
;MVVADESLVDLIQSYLDDDEVALMPGDPAAEVRANTWGYGVPAGAVDVPAVGAALERVTSVLRVRLSRRGDAGTFYSWYDAQAGQLRCSLSSAPPDRLPFGGPYRLAVRATEVVALAAADDQPGLVAWSDLADADAGSDDGGDDDAGDSVEAVPPLVVWAVALP
;
A
#
# COMPACT_ATOMS: atom_id res chain seq x y z
N MET A 1 -6.96 -30.21 -11.59
CA MET A 1 -5.87 -29.87 -10.66
C MET A 1 -6.28 -28.54 -10.04
N VAL A 2 -6.87 -28.59 -8.83
CA VAL A 2 -7.27 -27.37 -8.12
C VAL A 2 -5.99 -26.81 -7.54
N VAL A 3 -5.51 -25.68 -8.07
CA VAL A 3 -4.46 -24.91 -7.41
C VAL A 3 -5.04 -24.54 -6.06
N ALA A 4 -4.36 -24.91 -4.96
CA ALA A 4 -4.80 -24.47 -3.64
C ALA A 4 -4.91 -22.94 -3.69
N ASP A 5 -6.03 -22.40 -3.21
CA ASP A 5 -6.18 -20.96 -3.04
C ASP A 5 -5.12 -20.53 -2.02
N GLU A 6 -4.06 -19.86 -2.49
CA GLU A 6 -2.95 -19.45 -1.63
C GLU A 6 -3.48 -18.45 -0.60
N SER A 7 -3.15 -18.65 0.68
CA SER A 7 -3.63 -17.74 1.70
C SER A 7 -2.97 -16.36 1.53
N LEU A 8 -3.65 -15.30 1.97
CA LEU A 8 -3.07 -13.95 1.96
C LEU A 8 -1.73 -13.91 2.74
N VAL A 9 -1.57 -14.75 3.76
CA VAL A 9 -0.31 -14.91 4.51
C VAL A 9 0.81 -15.50 3.66
N ASP A 10 0.50 -16.47 2.81
CA ASP A 10 1.48 -17.09 1.90
C ASP A 10 1.87 -16.12 0.79
N LEU A 11 0.88 -15.43 0.21
CA LEU A 11 1.10 -14.40 -0.82
C LEU A 11 2.00 -13.27 -0.31
N ILE A 12 1.78 -12.75 0.90
CA ILE A 12 2.64 -11.71 1.50
C ILE A 12 4.06 -12.21 1.70
N GLN A 13 4.24 -13.47 2.11
CA GLN A 13 5.56 -14.03 2.32
C GLN A 13 6.33 -14.26 1.02
N SER A 14 5.61 -14.52 -0.09
CA SER A 14 6.21 -14.68 -1.43
C SER A 14 6.94 -13.42 -1.93
N TYR A 15 6.65 -12.24 -1.35
CA TYR A 15 7.46 -11.02 -1.55
C TYR A 15 8.96 -11.24 -1.32
N LEU A 16 9.31 -12.16 -0.41
CA LEU A 16 10.69 -12.48 -0.08
C LEU A 16 11.36 -13.38 -1.12
N ASP A 17 10.60 -14.02 -1.99
CA ASP A 17 11.12 -14.94 -2.99
C ASP A 17 11.52 -14.23 -4.29
N ASP A 18 11.08 -12.97 -4.45
CA ASP A 18 11.47 -12.11 -5.56
C ASP A 18 12.89 -11.54 -5.36
N ASP A 19 13.80 -11.91 -6.25
CA ASP A 19 15.18 -11.42 -6.30
C ASP A 19 15.32 -10.11 -7.07
N GLU A 20 14.28 -9.67 -7.78
CA GLU A 20 14.22 -8.37 -8.47
C GLU A 20 13.88 -7.21 -7.54
N VAL A 21 13.38 -7.48 -6.32
CA VAL A 21 13.18 -6.45 -5.28
C VAL A 21 14.51 -5.77 -4.95
N ALA A 22 14.61 -4.49 -5.29
CA ALA A 22 15.86 -3.73 -5.23
C ALA A 22 15.65 -2.26 -4.87
N LEU A 23 16.60 -1.70 -4.12
CA LEU A 23 16.66 -0.27 -3.84
C LEU A 23 17.35 0.45 -4.99
N MET A 24 16.68 1.44 -5.57
CA MET A 24 17.13 2.23 -6.72
C MET A 24 16.97 3.73 -6.43
N PRO A 25 17.79 4.31 -5.51
CA PRO A 25 17.66 5.71 -5.11
C PRO A 25 17.88 6.72 -6.26
N GLY A 26 18.55 6.31 -7.33
CA GLY A 26 18.72 7.12 -8.54
C GLY A 26 17.54 7.12 -9.50
N ASP A 27 16.58 6.19 -9.33
CA ASP A 27 15.35 6.11 -10.12
C ASP A 27 14.17 5.66 -9.23
N PRO A 28 13.61 6.57 -8.40
CA PRO A 28 12.51 6.25 -7.49
C PRO A 28 11.26 5.72 -8.20
N ALA A 29 11.02 6.13 -9.45
CA ALA A 29 9.88 5.65 -10.23
C ALA A 29 10.05 4.20 -10.66
N ALA A 30 11.27 3.80 -11.07
CA ALA A 30 11.58 2.40 -11.30
C ALA A 30 11.54 1.58 -10.00
N GLU A 31 12.01 2.14 -8.89
CA GLU A 31 12.00 1.48 -7.57
C GLU A 31 10.58 1.10 -7.15
N VAL A 32 9.64 2.05 -7.25
CA VAL A 32 8.24 1.82 -6.93
C VAL A 32 7.64 0.73 -7.83
N ARG A 33 7.90 0.78 -9.15
CA ARG A 33 7.37 -0.21 -10.09
C ARG A 33 7.90 -1.62 -9.83
N ALA A 34 9.17 -1.76 -9.48
CA ALA A 34 9.78 -3.05 -9.20
C ALA A 34 9.31 -3.62 -7.85
N ASN A 35 9.18 -2.76 -6.83
CA ASN A 35 8.99 -3.24 -5.46
C ASN A 35 7.53 -3.25 -5.00
N THR A 36 6.59 -2.65 -5.74
CA THR A 36 5.19 -2.60 -5.30
C THR A 36 4.45 -3.86 -5.65
N TRP A 37 4.04 -4.60 -4.61
CA TRP A 37 3.22 -5.79 -4.73
C TRP A 37 1.81 -5.50 -4.20
N GLY A 38 0.80 -6.07 -4.86
CA GLY A 38 -0.60 -5.95 -4.47
C GLY A 38 -1.28 -7.30 -4.36
N TYR A 39 -1.96 -7.52 -3.24
CA TYR A 39 -2.66 -8.76 -2.92
C TYR A 39 -4.15 -8.48 -2.82
N GLY A 40 -4.96 -9.13 -3.65
CA GLY A 40 -6.41 -9.04 -3.56
C GLY A 40 -6.89 -9.52 -2.19
N VAL A 41 -7.71 -8.71 -1.53
CA VAL A 41 -8.33 -9.11 -0.26
C VAL A 41 -9.50 -10.04 -0.57
N PRO A 42 -9.52 -11.27 -0.03
CA PRO A 42 -10.61 -12.20 -0.31
C PRO A 42 -11.93 -11.71 0.29
N ALA A 43 -13.04 -12.05 -0.37
CA ALA A 43 -14.36 -11.82 0.19
C ALA A 43 -14.56 -12.71 1.43
N GLY A 44 -14.71 -12.09 2.61
CA GLY A 44 -14.93 -12.79 3.88
C GLY A 44 -13.96 -12.37 4.99
N ALA A 45 -13.90 -13.17 6.05
CA ALA A 45 -13.10 -12.84 7.21
C ALA A 45 -11.60 -12.95 6.93
N VAL A 46 -10.88 -11.85 7.12
CA VAL A 46 -9.41 -11.78 7.13
C VAL A 46 -8.90 -12.03 8.54
N ASP A 47 -7.95 -12.96 8.71
CA ASP A 47 -7.23 -13.15 9.97
C ASP A 47 -6.23 -12.00 10.18
N VAL A 48 -6.70 -10.91 10.79
CA VAL A 48 -5.93 -9.69 11.01
C VAL A 48 -4.61 -9.95 11.75
N PRO A 49 -4.59 -10.69 12.88
CA PRO A 49 -3.34 -11.05 13.54
C PRO A 49 -2.36 -11.83 12.66
N ALA A 50 -2.82 -12.85 11.92
CA ALA A 50 -1.92 -13.67 11.10
C ALA A 50 -1.30 -12.88 9.95
N VAL A 51 -2.11 -12.06 9.26
CA VAL A 51 -1.65 -11.22 8.14
C VAL A 51 -0.71 -10.12 8.65
N GLY A 52 -0.99 -9.50 9.80
CA GLY A 52 -0.08 -8.55 10.44
C GLY A 52 1.28 -9.18 10.79
N ALA A 53 1.28 -10.39 11.34
CA ALA A 53 2.50 -11.13 11.65
C ALA A 53 3.30 -11.50 10.38
N ALA A 54 2.64 -11.78 9.27
CA ALA A 54 3.29 -12.03 7.98
C ALA A 54 4.07 -10.79 7.49
N LEU A 55 3.45 -9.60 7.57
CA LEU A 55 4.12 -8.34 7.24
C LEU A 55 5.33 -8.06 8.14
N GLU A 56 5.20 -8.27 9.45
CA GLU A 56 6.32 -8.14 10.40
C GLU A 56 7.45 -9.12 10.11
N ARG A 57 7.12 -10.35 9.69
CA ARG A 57 8.10 -11.35 9.25
C ARG A 57 8.86 -10.90 8.01
N VAL A 58 8.18 -10.33 7.01
CA VAL A 58 8.83 -9.75 5.82
C VAL A 58 9.85 -8.69 6.24
N THR A 59 9.48 -7.74 7.11
CA THR A 59 10.43 -6.71 7.57
C THR A 59 11.64 -7.28 8.31
N SER A 60 11.44 -8.34 9.10
CA SER A 60 12.52 -9.00 9.83
C SER A 60 13.53 -9.66 8.90
N VAL A 61 13.06 -10.30 7.81
CA VAL A 61 13.93 -10.91 6.80
C VAL A 61 14.64 -9.84 5.96
N LEU A 62 13.91 -8.81 5.51
CA LEU A 62 14.48 -7.71 4.73
C LEU A 62 15.56 -6.95 5.52
N ARG A 63 15.36 -6.72 6.82
CA ARG A 63 16.37 -6.13 7.71
C ARG A 63 17.70 -6.88 7.62
N VAL A 64 17.67 -8.21 7.72
CA VAL A 64 18.88 -9.02 7.63
C VAL A 64 19.51 -8.93 6.23
N ARG A 65 18.70 -8.89 5.17
CA ARG A 65 19.19 -8.78 3.78
C ARG A 65 19.87 -7.43 3.52
N LEU A 66 19.24 -6.33 3.93
CA LEU A 66 19.73 -4.97 3.73
C LEU A 66 21.01 -4.70 4.53
N SER A 67 21.03 -5.09 5.81
CA SER A 67 22.25 -4.96 6.63
C SER A 67 23.45 -5.75 6.08
N ARG A 68 23.22 -6.87 5.38
CA ARG A 68 24.30 -7.63 4.72
C ARG A 68 24.84 -6.93 3.47
N ARG A 69 24.00 -6.15 2.79
CA ARG A 69 24.38 -5.36 1.59
C ARG A 69 24.95 -3.99 1.96
N GLY A 70 24.67 -3.51 3.18
CA GLY A 70 25.02 -2.16 3.62
C GLY A 70 24.05 -1.11 3.07
N ASP A 71 22.86 -1.53 2.66
CA ASP A 71 21.80 -0.67 2.14
C ASP A 71 20.81 -0.33 3.26
N ALA A 72 20.17 0.84 3.19
CA ALA A 72 19.08 1.22 4.09
C ALA A 72 17.82 1.55 3.29
N GLY A 73 16.65 1.24 3.84
CA GLY A 73 15.38 1.49 3.16
C GLY A 73 14.18 1.43 4.11
N THR A 74 13.00 1.66 3.57
CA THR A 74 11.73 1.61 4.30
C THR A 74 10.84 0.58 3.63
N PHE A 75 10.42 -0.44 4.39
CA PHE A 75 9.33 -1.31 3.98
C PHE A 75 8.02 -0.70 4.47
N TYR A 76 7.00 -0.68 3.62
CA TYR A 76 5.71 -0.09 3.96
C TYR A 76 4.55 -0.86 3.33
N SER A 77 3.39 -0.77 3.96
CA SER A 77 2.14 -1.42 3.53
C SER A 77 0.94 -0.51 3.80
N TRP A 78 -0.04 -0.57 2.90
CA TRP A 78 -1.29 0.18 2.98
C TRP A 78 -2.42 -0.65 2.38
N TYR A 79 -3.66 -0.31 2.73
CA TYR A 79 -4.83 -0.85 2.07
C TYR A 79 -5.29 0.13 0.97
N ASP A 80 -5.37 -0.38 -0.25
CA ASP A 80 -5.93 0.32 -1.40
C ASP A 80 -7.38 -0.13 -1.57
N ALA A 81 -8.30 0.65 -0.99
CA ALA A 81 -9.73 0.37 -1.03
C ALA A 81 -10.28 0.41 -2.46
N GLN A 82 -9.77 1.30 -3.32
CA GLN A 82 -10.22 1.40 -4.71
C GLN A 82 -9.90 0.12 -5.50
N ALA A 83 -8.74 -0.47 -5.24
CA ALA A 83 -8.33 -1.73 -5.87
C ALA A 83 -8.80 -2.98 -5.08
N GLY A 84 -9.28 -2.83 -3.84
CA GLY A 84 -9.55 -3.95 -2.95
C GLY A 84 -8.29 -4.73 -2.57
N GLN A 85 -7.14 -4.06 -2.51
CA GLN A 85 -5.84 -4.71 -2.38
C GLN A 85 -5.10 -4.28 -1.13
N LEU A 86 -4.54 -5.24 -0.41
CA LEU A 86 -3.46 -4.95 0.52
C LEU A 86 -2.16 -4.83 -0.29
N ARG A 87 -1.48 -3.70 -0.21
CA ARG A 87 -0.25 -3.45 -0.96
C ARG A 87 0.94 -3.34 -0.03
N CYS A 88 2.11 -3.69 -0.52
CA CYS A 88 3.38 -3.44 0.16
C CYS A 88 4.49 -3.10 -0.82
N SER A 89 5.53 -2.41 -0.34
CA SER A 89 6.71 -2.08 -1.13
C SER A 89 7.90 -1.83 -0.23
N LEU A 90 9.10 -1.97 -0.81
CA LEU A 90 10.36 -1.48 -0.26
C LEU A 90 10.79 -0.22 -1.01
N SER A 91 11.28 0.80 -0.31
CA SER A 91 11.79 2.03 -0.93
C SER A 91 13.07 2.53 -0.24
N SER A 92 13.90 3.26 -0.96
CA SER A 92 15.06 3.98 -0.41
C SER A 92 14.65 5.26 0.33
N ALA A 93 13.41 5.74 0.14
CA ALA A 93 12.89 6.91 0.84
C ALA A 93 12.67 6.64 2.34
N PRO A 94 12.83 7.64 3.21
CA PRO A 94 12.48 7.54 4.61
C PRO A 94 10.94 7.47 4.80
N PRO A 95 10.46 7.01 5.98
CA PRO A 95 9.03 6.84 6.24
C PRO A 95 8.16 8.10 6.11
N ASP A 96 8.73 9.30 6.16
CA ASP A 96 8.05 10.60 6.01
C ASP A 96 8.05 11.15 4.57
N ARG A 97 8.64 10.43 3.61
CA ARG A 97 8.69 10.81 2.19
C ARG A 97 8.34 9.67 1.24
N LEU A 98 7.40 8.81 1.65
CA LEU A 98 6.92 7.70 0.81
C LEU A 98 6.18 8.22 -0.44
N PRO A 99 6.20 7.47 -1.55
CA PRO A 99 5.84 7.97 -2.89
C PRO A 99 4.32 7.96 -3.16
N PHE A 100 3.50 8.44 -2.23
CA PHE A 100 2.03 8.43 -2.36
C PHE A 100 1.46 9.64 -3.10
N GLY A 101 2.22 10.73 -3.26
CA GLY A 101 1.74 11.95 -3.92
C GLY A 101 0.66 12.74 -3.15
N GLY A 102 0.24 12.26 -1.98
CA GLY A 102 -0.75 12.89 -1.10
C GLY A 102 -0.44 12.66 0.39
N PRO A 103 -1.24 13.24 1.29
CA PRO A 103 -1.03 13.10 2.73
C PRO A 103 -1.29 11.67 3.18
N TYR A 104 -0.41 11.17 4.05
CA TYR A 104 -0.59 9.89 4.73
C TYR A 104 -0.20 10.01 6.20
N ARG A 105 -0.75 9.12 7.03
CA ARG A 105 -0.37 8.97 8.42
C ARG A 105 0.28 7.61 8.64
N LEU A 106 1.26 7.57 9.54
CA LEU A 106 1.91 6.32 9.92
C LEU A 106 1.06 5.57 10.96
N ALA A 107 0.67 4.35 10.62
CA ALA A 107 0.09 3.38 11.54
C ALA A 107 1.16 2.83 12.49
N VAL A 108 0.77 2.60 13.74
CA VAL A 108 1.71 2.10 14.77
C VAL A 108 1.98 0.61 14.60
N ARG A 109 1.00 -0.14 14.08
CA ARG A 109 1.07 -1.60 13.91
C ARG A 109 0.61 -2.01 12.53
N ALA A 110 1.19 -3.08 11.99
CA ALA A 110 0.76 -3.66 10.71
C ALA A 110 -0.74 -4.01 10.74
N THR A 111 -1.23 -4.51 11.88
CA THR A 111 -2.63 -4.90 12.07
C THR A 111 -3.62 -3.75 11.89
N GLU A 112 -3.20 -2.49 12.02
CA GLU A 112 -4.08 -1.33 11.80
C GLU A 112 -4.44 -1.18 10.31
N VAL A 113 -3.47 -1.37 9.42
CA VAL A 113 -3.70 -1.35 7.97
C VAL A 113 -4.50 -2.59 7.55
N VAL A 114 -4.17 -3.75 8.10
CA VAL A 114 -4.87 -5.00 7.82
C VAL A 114 -6.32 -4.96 8.31
N ALA A 115 -6.60 -4.27 9.42
CA ALA A 115 -7.96 -4.08 9.90
C ALA A 115 -8.82 -3.24 8.94
N LEU A 116 -8.22 -2.32 8.17
CA LEU A 116 -8.94 -1.59 7.12
C LEU A 116 -9.35 -2.54 5.98
N ALA A 117 -8.42 -3.38 5.53
CA ALA A 117 -8.70 -4.42 4.54
C ALA A 117 -9.80 -5.39 5.02
N ALA A 118 -9.78 -5.77 6.30
CA ALA A 118 -10.75 -6.69 6.89
C ALA A 118 -12.14 -6.06 7.13
N ALA A 119 -12.22 -4.74 7.22
CA ALA A 119 -13.46 -4.00 7.42
C ALA A 119 -14.15 -3.61 6.10
N ASP A 120 -13.49 -3.85 4.96
CA ASP A 120 -14.10 -3.64 3.65
C ASP A 120 -14.96 -4.85 3.27
N ASP A 121 -16.28 -4.66 3.28
CA ASP A 121 -17.26 -5.68 2.93
C ASP A 121 -17.36 -5.92 1.40
N GLN A 122 -16.79 -5.01 0.59
CA GLN A 122 -16.85 -5.03 -0.88
C GLN A 122 -15.50 -4.68 -1.52
N PRO A 123 -14.41 -5.42 -1.21
CA PRO A 123 -13.08 -5.09 -1.70
C PRO A 123 -13.04 -5.08 -3.23
N GLY A 124 -12.59 -3.95 -3.79
CA GLY A 124 -12.40 -3.77 -5.24
C GLY A 124 -13.67 -3.38 -6.00
N LEU A 125 -14.74 -3.02 -5.28
CA LEU A 125 -15.94 -2.40 -5.84
C LEU A 125 -16.02 -0.95 -5.37
N VAL A 126 -15.90 -0.02 -6.32
CA VAL A 126 -16.22 1.39 -6.07
C VAL A 126 -17.64 1.65 -6.54
N ALA A 127 -18.50 2.16 -5.66
CA ALA A 127 -19.84 2.55 -6.06
C ALA A 127 -19.76 3.68 -7.09
N TRP A 128 -20.58 3.63 -8.14
CA TRP A 128 -20.61 4.65 -9.18
C TRP A 128 -20.88 6.06 -8.63
N SER A 129 -21.53 6.18 -7.46
CA SER A 129 -21.76 7.44 -6.75
C SER A 129 -20.50 8.05 -6.14
N ASP A 130 -19.46 7.24 -5.89
CA ASP A 130 -18.25 7.64 -5.16
C ASP A 130 -17.09 7.94 -6.12
N LEU A 131 -17.32 7.76 -7.42
CA LEU A 131 -16.41 8.21 -8.47
C LEU A 131 -16.63 9.70 -8.67
N ALA A 132 -15.65 10.51 -8.26
CA ALA A 132 -15.59 11.90 -8.71
C ALA A 132 -15.46 11.91 -10.24
N ASP A 133 -16.30 12.70 -10.90
CA ASP A 133 -16.17 12.92 -12.34
C ASP A 133 -14.76 13.45 -12.61
N ALA A 134 -14.01 12.75 -13.46
CA ALA A 134 -12.73 13.23 -13.94
C ALA A 134 -13.01 14.48 -14.77
N ASP A 135 -12.80 15.65 -14.18
CA ASP A 135 -13.13 16.93 -14.78
C ASP A 135 -12.42 17.04 -16.13
N ALA A 136 -13.18 16.80 -17.19
CA ALA A 136 -12.70 16.85 -18.56
C ALA A 136 -12.61 18.33 -18.91
N GLY A 137 -11.48 18.94 -18.56
CA GLY A 137 -11.16 20.34 -18.81
C GLY A 137 -11.63 20.77 -20.19
N SER A 138 -12.78 21.44 -20.20
CA SER A 138 -13.33 22.16 -21.33
C SER A 138 -13.40 23.61 -20.89
N ASP A 139 -12.47 24.38 -21.44
CA ASP A 139 -12.36 25.82 -21.34
C ASP A 139 -13.64 26.48 -21.89
N ASP A 140 -14.50 27.00 -21.01
CA ASP A 140 -15.25 28.22 -21.30
C ASP A 140 -15.69 28.90 -19.98
N GLY A 141 -15.47 30.22 -19.93
CA GLY A 141 -15.49 31.01 -18.70
C GLY A 141 -16.86 31.14 -18.03
N GLY A 142 -16.82 31.20 -16.70
CA GLY A 142 -17.92 31.64 -15.85
C GLY A 142 -17.41 31.92 -14.45
N ASP A 143 -17.36 33.21 -14.07
CA ASP A 143 -17.22 33.64 -12.68
C ASP A 143 -18.42 33.10 -11.89
N ASP A 144 -18.21 32.04 -11.11
CA ASP A 144 -19.09 31.68 -10.00
C ASP A 144 -18.22 31.24 -8.82
N ASP A 145 -18.01 32.18 -7.90
CA ASP A 145 -17.46 32.00 -6.56
C ASP A 145 -18.45 31.18 -5.71
N ALA A 146 -18.54 29.88 -5.99
CA ALA A 146 -19.11 28.91 -5.09
C ALA A 146 -17.95 28.27 -4.35
N GLY A 147 -17.75 28.66 -3.09
CA GLY A 147 -16.78 28.06 -2.19
C GLY A 147 -17.06 26.57 -2.03
N ASP A 148 -16.47 25.77 -2.92
CA ASP A 148 -16.44 24.32 -2.83
C ASP A 148 -15.69 23.98 -1.55
N SER A 149 -16.45 23.55 -0.54
CA SER A 149 -15.88 22.93 0.64
C SER A 149 -15.39 21.56 0.21
N VAL A 150 -14.27 21.52 -0.52
CA VAL A 150 -13.58 20.30 -0.92
C VAL A 150 -13.46 19.45 0.33
N GLU A 151 -14.25 18.39 0.38
CA GLU A 151 -14.27 17.45 1.50
C GLU A 151 -12.84 16.94 1.64
N ALA A 152 -12.20 17.27 2.77
CA ALA A 152 -10.79 16.98 2.95
C ALA A 152 -10.60 15.47 2.93
N VAL A 153 -10.02 14.97 1.82
CA VAL A 153 -9.75 13.54 1.64
C VAL A 153 -8.94 13.05 2.85
N PRO A 154 -9.43 12.04 3.60
CA PRO A 154 -8.72 11.55 4.77
C PRO A 154 -7.33 11.04 4.36
N PRO A 155 -6.29 11.24 5.19
CA PRO A 155 -4.95 10.80 4.84
C PRO A 155 -4.89 9.28 4.75
N LEU A 156 -4.13 8.77 3.78
CA LEU A 156 -3.89 7.34 3.64
C LEU A 156 -3.24 6.77 4.90
N VAL A 157 -3.69 5.60 5.35
CA VAL A 157 -3.11 4.92 6.51
C VAL A 157 -2.03 3.97 6.03
N VAL A 158 -0.79 4.20 6.47
CA VAL A 158 0.38 3.45 6.01
C VAL A 158 1.14 2.91 7.20
N TRP A 159 1.39 1.61 7.24
CA TRP A 159 2.34 1.04 8.18
C TRP A 159 3.72 1.04 7.51
N ALA A 160 4.73 1.63 8.15
CA ALA A 160 6.07 1.71 7.60
C ALA A 160 7.12 1.38 8.66
N VAL A 161 8.17 0.68 8.24
CA VAL A 161 9.30 0.28 9.08
C VAL A 161 10.59 0.68 8.38
N ALA A 162 11.34 1.59 9.00
CA ALA A 162 12.70 1.88 8.60
C ALA A 162 13.60 0.66 8.87
N LEU A 163 14.37 0.28 7.86
CA LEU A 163 15.30 -0.84 7.86
C LEU A 163 16.72 -0.30 7.68
N PRO A 164 17.67 -0.79 8.50
CA PRO A 164 19.08 -0.39 8.47
C PRO A 164 19.86 -1.00 7.31
#